data_AF-A0A931Y493-F1
#
_entry.id   AF-A0A931Y493-F1
#
_cell.length_a   1.000
_cell.length_b   1.000
_cell.length_c   1.000
_cell.angle_alpha   90.00
_cell.angle_beta   90.00
_cell.angle_gamma   90.00
#
_symmetry.space_group_name_H-M   'P 1'
#
loop_
_entity.id
_entity.type
_entity.pdbx_description
1 polymer ?
#
loop_
_entity_poly.entity_id
_entity_poly.type
_entity_poly.pdbx_seq_one_letter_code
_entity_poly.pdbx_strand_id
1 'polypeptide(L)'
;MRARTYVRLGRVSNLPTVFTDVVAAVILAGAAPTVAVLAPLVLAHAAFYVGGMFLNDAFDREIDARERPERPIPAGEIGAWEVFAVGFGLLALGCAGVAAASLATGRGLLPIASSVTLGATIVLYDIWHKGNPLSPLIMAACRVLVFVTSALVVSGSVAMPVIVGATCLGAYLVGLTWAAKQEKLPELGSLAPLVLLWAPLLFTFGAARTLAGAAVVLAFAAWTAQATAWMVHRRTGQAVAAMTAGISLLDAALVARAGQPAVGAAMWIGFGATWSLQRWARGA
;
A
#
# COMPACT_ATOMS: atom_id res chain seq x y z
N MET A 1 17.95 -3.05 21.34
CA MET A 1 17.32 -4.26 20.77
C MET A 1 15.86 -4.02 20.40
N ARG A 2 14.98 -3.60 21.33
CA ARG A 2 13.54 -3.34 21.05
C ARG A 2 13.24 -2.41 19.85
N ALA A 3 13.91 -1.27 19.71
CA ALA A 3 13.65 -0.35 18.59
C ALA A 3 13.92 -0.97 17.20
N ARG A 4 14.95 -1.82 17.08
CA ARG A 4 15.26 -2.54 15.82
C ARG A 4 14.18 -3.58 15.52
N THR A 5 13.71 -4.30 16.55
CA THR A 5 12.60 -5.26 16.45
C THR A 5 11.32 -4.55 15.99
N TYR A 6 10.98 -3.39 16.55
CA TYR A 6 9.80 -2.61 16.16
C TYR A 6 9.88 -2.11 14.71
N VAL A 7 11.05 -1.64 14.26
CA VAL A 7 11.26 -1.21 12.86
C VAL A 7 11.16 -2.40 11.89
N ARG A 8 11.67 -3.57 12.28
CA ARG A 8 11.59 -4.81 11.49
C ARG A 8 10.14 -5.30 11.37
N LEU A 9 9.38 -5.26 12.47
CA LEU A 9 7.96 -5.60 12.51
C LEU A 9 7.12 -4.65 11.66
N GLY A 10 7.35 -3.34 11.78
CA GLY A 10 6.53 -2.32 11.10
C GLY A 10 6.66 -2.25 9.58
N ARG A 11 7.57 -3.04 8.97
CA ARG A 11 7.89 -3.00 7.52
C ARG A 11 7.95 -1.55 6.98
N VAL A 12 8.64 -0.69 7.75
CA VAL A 12 8.71 0.78 7.56
C VAL A 12 9.22 1.15 6.16
N SER A 13 9.98 0.25 5.52
CA SER A 13 10.48 0.41 4.17
C SER A 13 9.40 0.66 3.11
N ASN A 14 8.14 0.28 3.35
CA ASN A 14 7.05 0.55 2.39
C ASN A 14 6.23 1.81 2.73
N LEU A 15 6.50 2.52 3.84
CA LEU A 15 5.78 3.76 4.15
C LEU A 15 5.80 4.83 3.05
N PRO A 16 6.87 4.98 2.22
CA PRO A 16 6.82 5.97 1.15
C PRO A 16 5.71 5.68 0.12
N THR A 17 5.29 4.42 -0.05
CA THR A 17 4.13 4.08 -0.89
C THR A 17 2.80 4.49 -0.26
N VAL A 18 2.70 4.55 1.08
CA VAL A 18 1.51 5.08 1.76
C VAL A 18 1.44 6.59 1.55
N PHE A 19 2.59 7.27 1.58
CA PHE A 19 2.69 8.68 1.27
C PHE A 19 2.23 8.98 -0.16
N THR A 20 2.71 8.23 -1.16
CA THR A 20 2.31 8.47 -2.56
C THR A 20 0.84 8.21 -2.82
N ASP A 21 0.25 7.17 -2.20
CA ASP A 21 -1.20 6.90 -2.26
C ASP A 21 -2.00 8.12 -1.78
N VAL A 22 -1.64 8.68 -0.61
CA VAL A 22 -2.34 9.82 -0.02
C VAL A 22 -2.24 11.05 -0.92
N VAL A 23 -1.05 11.36 -1.44
CA VAL A 23 -0.86 12.49 -2.35
C VAL A 23 -1.69 12.31 -3.63
N ALA A 24 -1.67 11.11 -4.22
CA ALA A 24 -2.44 10.81 -5.42
C ALA A 24 -3.95 10.94 -5.16
N ALA A 25 -4.43 10.41 -4.04
CA ALA A 25 -5.84 10.50 -3.65
C ALA A 25 -6.30 11.96 -3.47
N VAL A 26 -5.49 12.79 -2.80
CA VAL A 26 -5.77 14.22 -2.57
C VAL A 26 -5.85 14.98 -3.90
N ILE A 27 -4.89 14.75 -4.80
CA ILE A 27 -4.86 15.40 -6.12
C ILE A 27 -6.05 14.97 -6.98
N LEU A 28 -6.35 13.66 -7.03
CA LEU A 28 -7.48 13.14 -7.80
C LEU A 28 -8.84 13.56 -7.23
N ALA A 29 -8.90 13.85 -5.94
CA ALA A 29 -10.06 14.48 -5.30
C ALA A 29 -10.18 15.99 -5.59
N GLY A 30 -9.24 16.57 -6.35
CA GLY A 30 -9.24 17.97 -6.75
C GLY A 30 -8.70 18.93 -5.69
N ALA A 31 -8.05 18.42 -4.63
CA ALA A 31 -7.47 19.22 -3.57
C ALA A 31 -5.96 19.45 -3.77
N ALA A 32 -5.45 20.58 -3.27
CA ALA A 32 -4.02 20.88 -3.31
C ALA A 32 -3.27 20.04 -2.25
N PRO A 33 -2.14 19.39 -2.61
CA PRO A 33 -1.37 18.54 -1.71
C PRO A 33 -0.47 19.36 -0.77
N THR A 34 -1.05 20.23 0.05
CA THR A 34 -0.31 21.07 1.01
C THR A 34 0.12 20.27 2.23
N VAL A 35 1.16 20.71 2.94
CA VAL A 35 1.64 20.03 4.16
C VAL A 35 0.53 19.92 5.22
N ALA A 36 -0.30 20.96 5.36
CA ALA A 36 -1.42 20.96 6.31
C ALA A 36 -2.47 19.87 6.01
N VAL A 37 -2.66 19.53 4.73
CA VAL A 37 -3.55 18.45 4.30
C VAL A 37 -2.86 17.08 4.38
N LEU A 38 -1.64 16.99 3.87
CA LEU A 38 -0.92 15.72 3.75
C LEU A 38 -0.44 15.19 5.10
N ALA A 39 0.12 16.02 5.98
CA ALA A 39 0.71 15.57 7.23
C ALA A 39 -0.26 14.76 8.10
N PRO A 40 -1.49 15.23 8.44
CA PRO A 40 -2.41 14.44 9.27
C PRO A 40 -2.87 13.15 8.57
N LEU A 41 -3.13 13.19 7.27
CA LEU A 41 -3.56 12.01 6.50
C LEU A 41 -2.47 10.95 6.41
N VAL A 42 -1.23 11.36 6.10
CA VAL A 42 -0.07 10.47 6.01
C VAL A 42 0.22 9.85 7.37
N LEU A 43 0.17 10.63 8.46
CA LEU A 43 0.39 10.09 9.81
C LEU A 43 -0.69 9.08 10.20
N ALA A 44 -1.97 9.39 9.91
CA ALA A 44 -3.07 8.47 10.19
C ALA A 44 -2.95 7.16 9.39
N HIS A 45 -2.66 7.25 8.09
CA HIS A 45 -2.50 6.07 7.23
C HIS A 45 -1.20 5.30 7.49
N ALA A 46 -0.12 5.96 7.93
CA ALA A 46 1.08 5.31 8.42
C ALA A 46 0.79 4.53 9.71
N ALA A 47 -0.01 5.07 10.63
CA ALA A 47 -0.44 4.35 11.82
C ALA A 47 -1.26 3.10 11.46
N PHE A 48 -2.23 3.21 10.54
CA PHE A 48 -2.96 2.04 10.02
C PHE A 48 -2.02 0.99 9.42
N TYR A 49 -1.08 1.41 8.56
CA TYR A 49 -0.13 0.50 7.92
C TYR A 49 0.74 -0.22 8.95
N VAL A 50 1.42 0.52 9.83
CA VAL A 50 2.31 -0.07 10.84
C VAL A 50 1.52 -0.94 11.82
N GLY A 51 0.34 -0.49 12.25
CA GLY A 51 -0.56 -1.27 13.10
C GLY A 51 -0.95 -2.60 12.46
N GLY A 52 -1.35 -2.57 11.18
CA GLY A 52 -1.60 -3.78 10.40
C GLY A 52 -0.39 -4.70 10.31
N MET A 53 0.84 -4.16 10.15
CA MET A 53 2.03 -5.01 10.12
C MET A 53 2.29 -5.72 11.45
N PHE A 54 2.03 -5.05 12.58
CA PHE A 54 2.14 -5.66 13.91
C PHE A 54 1.08 -6.75 14.10
N LEU A 55 -0.17 -6.45 13.76
CA LEU A 55 -1.26 -7.42 13.86
C LEU A 55 -1.02 -8.63 12.96
N ASN A 56 -0.56 -8.42 11.73
CA ASN A 56 -0.20 -9.48 10.81
C ASN A 56 0.77 -10.50 11.44
N ASP A 57 1.89 -10.02 12.00
CA ASP A 57 2.86 -10.89 12.67
C ASP A 57 2.29 -11.55 13.95
N ALA A 58 1.39 -10.86 14.69
CA ALA A 58 0.76 -11.40 15.90
C ALA A 58 -0.28 -12.49 15.63
N PHE A 59 -1.09 -12.35 14.58
CA PHE A 59 -2.03 -13.37 14.12
C PHE A 59 -1.29 -14.55 13.49
N ASP A 60 -0.17 -14.30 12.81
CA ASP A 60 0.62 -15.34 12.15
C ASP A 60 1.57 -16.13 13.09
N ARG A 61 1.68 -15.74 14.36
CA ARG A 61 2.68 -16.27 15.32
C ARG A 61 2.81 -17.79 15.37
N GLU A 62 1.72 -18.56 15.30
CA GLU A 62 1.75 -20.03 15.40
C GLU A 62 2.31 -20.68 14.13
N ILE A 63 2.08 -20.04 12.99
CA ILE A 63 2.57 -20.50 11.69
C ILE A 63 4.00 -20.04 11.52
N ASP A 64 4.31 -18.81 11.91
CA ASP A 64 5.68 -18.29 11.94
C ASP A 64 6.55 -19.14 12.89
N ALA A 65 6.03 -19.65 14.01
CA ALA A 65 6.78 -20.57 14.87
C ALA A 65 7.19 -21.88 14.18
N ARG A 66 6.46 -22.31 13.14
CA ARG A 66 6.75 -23.54 12.38
C ARG A 66 7.57 -23.27 11.13
N GLU A 67 7.24 -22.22 10.39
CA GLU A 67 7.84 -21.91 9.08
C GLU A 67 9.03 -20.96 9.17
N ARG A 68 9.09 -20.09 10.19
CA ARG A 68 10.03 -18.96 10.34
C ARG A 68 10.35 -18.66 11.81
N PRO A 69 10.96 -19.61 12.55
CA PRO A 69 11.20 -19.48 13.99
C PRO A 69 12.09 -18.28 14.36
N GLU A 70 12.82 -17.71 13.39
CA GLU A 70 13.64 -16.50 13.54
C GLU A 70 12.83 -15.19 13.64
N ARG A 71 11.50 -15.25 13.52
CA ARG A 71 10.62 -14.08 13.68
C ARG A 71 10.58 -13.60 15.13
N PRO A 72 10.38 -12.29 15.38
CA PRO A 72 10.49 -11.72 16.73
C PRO A 72 9.60 -12.35 17.80
N ILE A 73 8.36 -12.74 17.46
CA ILE A 73 7.43 -13.34 18.42
C ILE A 73 7.85 -14.79 18.75
N PRO A 74 8.01 -15.70 17.76
CA PRO A 74 8.52 -17.05 18.05
C PRO A 74 9.91 -17.09 18.70
N ALA A 75 10.79 -16.15 18.35
CA ALA A 75 12.13 -16.04 18.94
C ALA A 75 12.13 -15.51 20.39
N GLY A 76 10.97 -15.09 20.92
CA GLY A 76 10.84 -14.56 22.27
C GLY A 76 11.40 -13.14 22.45
N GLU A 77 11.68 -12.41 21.36
CA GLU A 77 12.17 -11.03 21.43
C GLU A 77 11.08 -10.05 21.92
N ILE A 78 9.81 -10.37 21.67
CA ILE A 78 8.64 -9.58 22.07
C ILE A 78 7.43 -10.47 22.32
N GLY A 79 6.61 -10.13 23.32
CA GLY A 79 5.39 -10.88 23.63
C GLY A 79 4.26 -10.63 22.64
N ALA A 80 3.51 -11.66 22.27
CA ALA A 80 2.38 -11.52 21.32
C ALA A 80 1.33 -10.50 21.78
N TRP A 81 1.06 -10.42 23.10
CA TRP A 81 0.07 -9.49 23.64
C TRP A 81 0.53 -8.02 23.57
N GLU A 82 1.83 -7.78 23.71
CA GLU A 82 2.42 -6.46 23.48
C GLU A 82 2.25 -6.06 22.00
N VAL A 83 2.50 -6.97 21.07
CA VAL A 83 2.32 -6.73 19.63
C VAL A 83 0.85 -6.45 19.29
N PHE A 84 -0.10 -7.21 19.86
CA PHE A 84 -1.53 -6.93 19.71
C PHE A 84 -1.92 -5.55 20.23
N ALA A 85 -1.47 -5.19 21.45
CA ALA A 85 -1.78 -3.91 22.06
C ALA A 85 -1.25 -2.74 21.22
N VAL A 86 0.00 -2.83 20.73
CA VAL A 86 0.60 -1.83 19.84
C VAL A 86 -0.16 -1.78 18.51
N GLY A 87 -0.46 -2.93 17.90
CA GLY A 87 -1.17 -3.03 16.64
C GLY A 87 -2.55 -2.37 16.68
N PHE A 88 -3.40 -2.77 17.62
CA PHE A 88 -4.72 -2.17 17.80
C PHE A 88 -4.67 -0.70 18.25
N GLY A 89 -3.69 -0.34 19.08
CA GLY A 89 -3.45 1.06 19.46
C GLY A 89 -3.14 1.95 18.26
N LEU A 90 -2.33 1.45 17.31
CA LEU A 90 -2.02 2.16 16.07
C LEU A 90 -3.23 2.26 15.12
N LEU A 91 -4.07 1.22 15.03
CA LEU A 91 -5.34 1.33 14.27
C LEU A 91 -6.26 2.39 14.88
N ALA A 92 -6.38 2.42 16.22
CA ALA A 92 -7.18 3.42 16.92
C ALA A 92 -6.63 4.84 16.71
N LEU A 93 -5.30 5.02 16.73
CA LEU A 93 -4.65 6.30 16.41
C LEU A 93 -4.89 6.72 14.95
N GLY A 94 -4.90 5.77 14.02
CA GLY A 94 -5.30 6.01 12.63
C GLY A 94 -6.73 6.56 12.52
N CYS A 95 -7.69 5.89 13.17
CA CYS A 95 -9.08 6.34 13.22
C CYS A 95 -9.21 7.73 13.86
N ALA A 96 -8.52 7.97 14.98
CA ALA A 96 -8.53 9.27 15.67
C ALA A 96 -7.93 10.39 14.80
N GLY A 97 -6.85 10.10 14.06
CA GLY A 97 -6.24 11.04 13.13
C GLY A 97 -7.18 11.41 11.97
N VAL A 98 -7.87 10.44 11.38
CA VAL A 98 -8.90 10.71 10.36
C VAL A 98 -10.08 11.47 10.95
N ALA A 99 -10.53 11.15 12.16
CA ALA A 99 -11.60 11.88 12.83
C ALA A 99 -11.22 13.34 13.09
N ALA A 100 -10.02 13.61 13.60
CA ALA A 100 -9.51 14.97 13.77
C ALA A 100 -9.45 15.73 12.45
N ALA A 101 -8.95 15.10 11.37
CA ALA A 101 -8.90 15.71 10.05
C ALA A 101 -10.31 15.96 9.47
N SER A 102 -11.25 15.03 9.67
CA SER A 102 -12.65 15.18 9.25
C SER A 102 -13.35 16.34 9.97
N LEU A 103 -13.11 16.49 11.28
CA LEU A 103 -13.63 17.61 12.07
C LEU A 103 -13.03 18.94 11.60
N ALA A 104 -11.71 19.00 11.39
CA ALA A 104 -11.02 20.20 10.91
C ALA A 104 -11.48 20.65 9.52
N THR A 105 -11.92 19.72 8.68
CA THR A 105 -12.41 19.99 7.32
C THR A 105 -13.94 20.05 7.21
N GLY A 106 -14.66 19.80 8.31
CA GLY A 106 -16.13 19.82 8.35
C GLY A 106 -16.81 18.70 7.53
N ARG A 107 -16.13 17.57 7.26
CA ARG A 107 -16.64 16.48 6.39
C ARG A 107 -17.49 15.43 7.09
N GLY A 108 -17.72 15.57 8.40
CA GLY A 108 -18.70 14.77 9.15
C GLY A 108 -18.30 13.30 9.37
N LEU A 109 -19.30 12.42 9.41
CA LEU A 109 -19.13 11.02 9.82
C LEU A 109 -18.60 10.09 8.71
N LEU A 110 -18.75 10.47 7.44
CA LEU A 110 -18.41 9.59 6.32
C LEU A 110 -16.91 9.23 6.25
N PRO A 111 -15.95 10.16 6.39
CA PRO A 111 -14.52 9.80 6.46
C PRO A 111 -14.18 8.95 7.69
N ILE A 112 -14.86 9.21 8.81
CA ILE A 112 -14.69 8.45 10.06
C ILE A 112 -15.13 7.00 9.85
N ALA A 113 -16.32 6.80 9.30
CA ALA A 113 -16.83 5.47 8.97
C ALA A 113 -15.88 4.73 8.01
N SER A 114 -15.38 5.41 6.97
CA SER A 114 -14.38 4.84 6.05
C SER A 114 -13.09 4.40 6.76
N SER A 115 -12.60 5.17 7.73
CA SER A 115 -11.41 4.80 8.51
C SER A 115 -11.64 3.60 9.43
N VAL A 116 -12.83 3.48 10.00
CA VAL A 116 -13.23 2.30 10.79
C VAL A 116 -13.34 1.07 9.89
N THR A 117 -13.92 1.23 8.70
CA THR A 117 -13.95 0.17 7.68
C THR A 117 -12.55 -0.25 7.26
N LEU A 118 -11.61 0.69 7.09
CA LEU A 118 -10.20 0.38 6.83
C LEU A 118 -9.59 -0.46 7.96
N GLY A 119 -9.72 -0.02 9.21
CA GLY A 119 -9.22 -0.77 10.37
C GLY A 119 -9.81 -2.18 10.46
N ALA A 120 -11.12 -2.32 10.26
CA ALA A 120 -11.80 -3.61 10.24
C ALA A 120 -11.34 -4.51 9.08
N THR A 121 -11.08 -3.93 7.90
CA THR A 121 -10.60 -4.67 6.72
C THR A 121 -9.17 -5.19 6.93
N ILE A 122 -8.31 -4.40 7.59
CA ILE A 122 -6.96 -4.83 8.00
C ILE A 122 -7.06 -6.03 8.94
N VAL A 123 -7.87 -5.94 9.99
CA VAL A 123 -8.06 -7.05 10.95
C VAL A 123 -8.65 -8.29 10.27
N LEU A 124 -9.63 -8.11 9.39
CA LEU A 124 -10.22 -9.21 8.62
C LEU A 124 -9.17 -9.92 7.75
N TYR A 125 -8.31 -9.15 7.09
CA TYR A 125 -7.20 -9.69 6.33
C TYR A 125 -6.25 -10.49 7.22
N ASP A 126 -5.79 -9.91 8.34
CA ASP A 126 -4.81 -10.56 9.21
C ASP A 126 -5.33 -11.85 9.85
N ILE A 127 -6.63 -11.93 10.17
CA ILE A 127 -7.25 -13.14 10.71
C ILE A 127 -7.41 -14.22 9.64
N TRP A 128 -7.78 -13.85 8.41
CA TRP A 128 -8.30 -14.82 7.43
C TRP A 128 -7.56 -14.86 6.09
N HIS A 129 -6.36 -14.29 5.96
CA HIS A 129 -5.68 -14.29 4.67
C HIS A 129 -5.08 -15.65 4.27
N LYS A 130 -4.70 -16.50 5.24
CA LYS A 130 -4.06 -17.80 4.98
C LYS A 130 -5.11 -18.81 4.53
N GLY A 131 -4.88 -19.47 3.41
CA GLY A 131 -5.83 -20.41 2.80
C GLY A 131 -7.03 -19.77 2.09
N ASN A 132 -7.24 -18.46 2.23
CA ASN A 132 -8.37 -17.77 1.60
C ASN A 132 -8.03 -17.31 0.15
N PRO A 133 -8.76 -17.79 -0.87
CA PRO A 133 -8.54 -17.38 -2.26
C PRO A 133 -8.87 -15.89 -2.51
N LEU A 134 -9.72 -15.28 -1.67
CA LEU A 134 -10.11 -13.87 -1.77
C LEU A 134 -9.16 -12.92 -1.06
N SER A 135 -8.12 -13.42 -0.36
CA SER A 135 -7.20 -12.54 0.37
C SER A 135 -6.51 -11.46 -0.50
N PRO A 136 -6.17 -11.70 -1.80
CA PRO A 136 -5.66 -10.62 -2.67
C PRO A 136 -6.63 -9.44 -2.78
N LEU A 137 -7.93 -9.72 -2.84
CA LEU A 137 -8.96 -8.70 -2.90
C LEU A 137 -9.05 -7.91 -1.58
N ILE A 138 -9.01 -8.60 -0.44
CA ILE A 138 -9.07 -7.95 0.88
C ILE A 138 -7.81 -7.10 1.10
N MET A 139 -6.63 -7.58 0.73
CA MET A 139 -5.38 -6.82 0.81
C MET A 139 -5.43 -5.55 -0.06
N ALA A 140 -5.91 -5.68 -1.29
CA ALA A 140 -6.10 -4.53 -2.19
C ALA A 140 -7.15 -3.55 -1.64
N ALA A 141 -8.22 -4.04 -1.02
CA ALA A 141 -9.25 -3.23 -0.39
C ALA A 141 -8.69 -2.34 0.73
N CYS A 142 -7.73 -2.83 1.54
CA CYS A 142 -7.03 -2.00 2.53
C CYS A 142 -6.40 -0.75 1.90
N ARG A 143 -5.73 -0.91 0.75
CA ARG A 143 -5.09 0.22 0.04
C ARG A 143 -6.09 1.11 -0.69
N VAL A 144 -7.12 0.53 -1.29
CA VAL A 144 -8.24 1.29 -1.87
C VAL A 144 -8.91 2.17 -0.82
N LEU A 145 -9.11 1.65 0.39
CA LEU A 145 -9.71 2.41 1.49
C LEU A 145 -8.81 3.54 2.00
N VAL A 146 -7.47 3.45 1.88
CA VAL A 146 -6.57 4.59 2.11
C VAL A 146 -6.88 5.71 1.13
N PHE A 147 -7.01 5.36 -0.15
CA PHE A 147 -7.34 6.29 -1.24
C PHE A 147 -8.70 6.96 -1.04
N VAL A 148 -9.73 6.14 -0.75
CA VAL A 148 -11.11 6.59 -0.52
C VAL A 148 -11.20 7.47 0.72
N THR A 149 -10.59 7.05 1.84
CA THR A 149 -10.60 7.82 3.10
C THR A 149 -9.94 9.18 2.91
N SER A 150 -8.79 9.24 2.24
CA SER A 150 -8.10 10.50 1.94
C SER A 150 -8.97 11.43 1.10
N ALA A 151 -9.61 10.92 0.05
CA ALA A 151 -10.52 11.69 -0.79
C ALA A 151 -11.74 12.22 -0.03
N LEU A 152 -12.33 11.39 0.85
CA LEU A 152 -13.46 11.76 1.69
C LEU A 152 -13.10 12.88 2.68
N VAL A 153 -11.91 12.82 3.30
CA VAL A 153 -11.45 13.88 4.21
C VAL A 153 -11.28 15.22 3.48
N VAL A 154 -10.74 15.23 2.26
CA VAL A 154 -10.46 16.50 1.58
C VAL A 154 -11.65 17.06 0.79
N SER A 155 -12.52 16.19 0.25
CA SER A 155 -13.57 16.57 -0.70
C SER A 155 -15.00 16.19 -0.26
N GLY A 156 -15.16 15.38 0.80
CA GLY A 156 -16.47 14.92 1.30
C GLY A 156 -17.20 13.92 0.39
N SER A 157 -16.62 13.56 -0.75
CA SER A 157 -17.20 12.63 -1.71
C SER A 157 -16.12 11.81 -2.41
N VAL A 158 -16.51 10.80 -3.17
CA VAL A 158 -15.57 9.99 -3.98
C VAL A 158 -15.85 10.27 -5.44
N ALA A 159 -15.12 11.24 -6.00
CA ALA A 159 -15.28 11.63 -7.40
C ALA A 159 -14.76 10.56 -8.37
N MET A 160 -15.22 10.60 -9.62
CA MET A 160 -14.85 9.62 -10.64
C MET A 160 -13.32 9.44 -10.83
N PRO A 161 -12.48 10.49 -10.82
CA PRO A 161 -11.02 10.30 -10.89
C PRO A 161 -10.45 9.48 -9.74
N VAL A 162 -11.01 9.63 -8.53
CA VAL A 162 -10.64 8.85 -7.34
C VAL A 162 -11.08 7.39 -7.51
N ILE A 163 -12.30 7.15 -7.98
CA ILE A 163 -12.82 5.80 -8.23
C ILE A 163 -11.91 5.07 -9.22
N VAL A 164 -11.57 5.72 -10.34
CA VAL A 164 -10.74 5.11 -11.37
C VAL A 164 -9.30 4.90 -10.88
N GLY A 165 -8.72 5.88 -10.18
CA GLY A 165 -7.40 5.75 -9.56
C GLY A 165 -7.33 4.59 -8.56
N ALA A 166 -8.30 4.52 -7.65
CA ALA A 166 -8.43 3.44 -6.68
C ALA A 166 -8.66 2.08 -7.36
N THR A 167 -9.42 2.02 -8.46
CA THR A 167 -9.60 0.79 -9.25
C THR A 167 -8.30 0.35 -9.91
N CYS A 168 -7.50 1.28 -10.44
CA CYS A 168 -6.18 0.97 -11.01
C CYS A 168 -5.24 0.42 -9.93
N LEU A 169 -5.16 1.09 -8.77
CA LEU A 169 -4.36 0.64 -7.62
C LEU A 169 -4.83 -0.74 -7.13
N GLY A 170 -6.15 -0.93 -7.02
CA GLY A 170 -6.76 -2.20 -6.63
C GLY A 170 -6.41 -3.34 -7.58
N ALA A 171 -6.57 -3.13 -8.89
CA ALA A 171 -6.21 -4.13 -9.91
C ALA A 171 -4.72 -4.51 -9.82
N TYR A 172 -3.83 -3.51 -9.72
CA TYR A 172 -2.40 -3.73 -9.55
C TYR A 172 -2.07 -4.58 -8.32
N LEU A 173 -2.68 -4.27 -7.18
CA LEU A 173 -2.45 -4.96 -5.92
C LEU A 173 -3.04 -6.37 -5.90
N VAL A 174 -4.24 -6.57 -6.45
CA VAL A 174 -4.80 -7.92 -6.62
C VAL A 174 -3.89 -8.77 -7.50
N GLY A 175 -3.43 -8.21 -8.63
CA GLY A 175 -2.48 -8.86 -9.52
C GLY A 175 -1.18 -9.26 -8.81
N LEU A 176 -0.57 -8.33 -8.07
CA LEU A 176 0.61 -8.56 -7.26
C LEU A 176 0.40 -9.66 -6.21
N THR A 177 -0.62 -9.54 -5.35
CA THR A 177 -0.82 -10.47 -4.23
C THR A 177 -1.24 -11.85 -4.72
N TRP A 178 -2.01 -11.94 -5.81
CA TRP A 178 -2.36 -13.21 -6.42
C TRP A 178 -1.13 -13.85 -7.10
N ALA A 179 -0.34 -13.09 -7.86
CA ALA A 179 0.90 -13.59 -8.46
C ALA A 179 1.85 -14.16 -7.39
N ALA A 180 2.01 -13.44 -6.26
CA ALA A 180 2.83 -13.89 -5.14
C ALA A 180 2.32 -15.21 -4.52
N LYS A 181 1.00 -15.44 -4.47
CA LYS A 181 0.43 -16.71 -3.97
C LYS A 181 0.69 -17.89 -4.90
N GLN A 182 0.80 -17.66 -6.21
CA GLN A 182 1.09 -18.73 -7.18
C GLN A 182 2.53 -19.26 -7.09
N GLU A 183 3.44 -18.57 -6.38
CA GLU A 183 4.81 -19.05 -6.17
C GLU A 183 4.87 -20.47 -5.59
N LYS A 184 3.94 -20.81 -4.69
CA LYS A 184 3.90 -22.13 -4.03
C LYS A 184 3.45 -23.26 -4.96
N LEU A 185 3.00 -22.94 -6.18
CA LEU A 185 2.54 -23.94 -7.15
C LEU A 185 3.74 -24.47 -7.97
N PRO A 186 3.79 -25.79 -8.24
CA PRO A 186 4.84 -26.39 -9.05
C PRO A 186 4.81 -25.87 -10.50
N GLU A 187 3.62 -25.60 -11.04
CA GLU A 187 3.41 -25.04 -12.37
C GLU A 187 2.83 -23.61 -12.30
N LEU A 188 3.01 -22.83 -13.37
CA LEU A 188 2.34 -21.54 -13.51
C LEU A 188 0.83 -21.78 -13.56
N GLY A 189 0.09 -21.22 -12.62
CA GLY A 189 -1.36 -21.35 -12.55
C GLY A 189 -2.04 -20.46 -13.58
N SER A 190 -2.74 -19.44 -13.11
CA SER A 190 -3.49 -18.51 -13.96
C SER A 190 -2.63 -17.33 -14.40
N LEU A 191 -2.76 -16.90 -15.66
CA LEU A 191 -2.18 -15.64 -16.19
C LEU A 191 -2.98 -14.39 -15.78
N ALA A 192 -4.17 -14.55 -15.20
CA ALA A 192 -5.02 -13.45 -14.77
C ALA A 192 -4.34 -12.42 -13.82
N PRO A 193 -3.44 -12.80 -12.87
CA PRO A 193 -2.72 -11.82 -12.07
C PRO A 193 -1.84 -10.90 -12.91
N LEU A 194 -1.25 -11.40 -14.00
CA LEU A 194 -0.44 -10.59 -14.91
C LEU A 194 -1.34 -9.60 -15.66
N VAL A 195 -2.50 -10.04 -16.15
CA VAL A 195 -3.46 -9.12 -16.78
C VAL A 195 -3.85 -7.98 -15.82
N LEU A 196 -4.16 -8.30 -14.56
CA LEU A 196 -4.50 -7.30 -13.54
C LEU A 196 -3.32 -6.37 -13.19
N LEU A 197 -2.09 -6.91 -13.13
CA LEU A 197 -0.89 -6.12 -12.86
C LEU A 197 -0.61 -5.09 -13.97
N TRP A 198 -0.88 -5.46 -15.23
CA TRP A 198 -0.63 -4.61 -16.41
C TRP A 198 -1.82 -3.71 -16.77
N ALA A 199 -3.04 -4.03 -16.34
CA ALA A 199 -4.25 -3.27 -16.65
C ALA A 199 -4.16 -1.75 -16.37
N PRO A 200 -3.52 -1.27 -15.29
CA PRO A 200 -3.40 0.17 -15.03
C PRO A 200 -2.68 0.95 -16.12
N LEU A 201 -1.77 0.31 -16.88
CA LEU A 201 -1.04 0.97 -17.98
C LEU A 201 -1.97 1.47 -19.09
N LEU A 202 -3.08 0.77 -19.35
CA LEU A 202 -4.07 1.19 -20.34
C LEU A 202 -4.68 2.55 -19.97
N PHE A 203 -4.94 2.76 -18.68
CA PHE A 203 -5.49 4.02 -18.19
C PHE A 203 -4.42 5.11 -18.07
N THR A 204 -3.26 4.77 -17.51
CA THR A 204 -2.19 5.75 -17.27
C THR A 204 -1.50 6.21 -18.55
N PHE A 205 -1.61 5.48 -19.66
CA PHE A 205 -1.06 5.88 -20.96
C PHE A 205 -1.45 7.31 -21.37
N GLY A 206 -2.64 7.77 -21.01
CA GLY A 206 -3.05 9.15 -21.31
C GLY A 206 -2.28 10.24 -20.52
N ALA A 207 -1.41 9.90 -19.58
CA ALA A 207 -0.42 10.81 -18.99
C ALA A 207 0.69 11.19 -20.00
N ALA A 208 0.92 10.37 -21.03
CA ALA A 208 1.97 10.57 -22.04
C ALA A 208 1.72 11.73 -23.02
N ARG A 209 0.84 12.66 -22.67
CA ARG A 209 0.60 13.93 -23.39
C ARG A 209 1.72 14.95 -23.18
N THR A 210 2.55 14.76 -22.15
CA THR A 210 3.71 15.59 -21.85
C THR A 210 4.96 14.71 -21.77
N LEU A 211 6.14 15.28 -22.00
CA LEU A 211 7.40 14.53 -21.88
C LEU A 211 7.58 13.94 -20.48
N ALA A 212 7.30 14.74 -19.44
CA ALA A 212 7.36 14.29 -18.06
C ALA A 212 6.39 13.13 -17.80
N GLY A 213 5.13 13.24 -18.23
CA GLY A 213 4.15 12.16 -18.10
C GLY A 213 4.51 10.90 -18.89
N ALA A 214 5.07 11.04 -20.09
CA ALA A 214 5.56 9.92 -20.89
C ALA A 214 6.73 9.20 -20.19
N ALA A 215 7.66 9.94 -19.60
CA ALA A 215 8.76 9.38 -18.82
C ALA A 215 8.24 8.58 -17.60
N VAL A 216 7.23 9.08 -16.89
CA VAL A 216 6.60 8.35 -15.77
C VAL A 216 5.94 7.05 -16.25
N VAL A 217 5.16 7.08 -17.32
CA VAL A 217 4.49 5.88 -17.87
C VAL A 217 5.51 4.85 -18.35
N LEU A 218 6.56 5.27 -19.05
CA LEU A 218 7.62 4.38 -19.52
C LEU A 218 8.38 3.75 -18.34
N ALA A 219 8.68 4.53 -17.31
CA ALA A 219 9.32 4.02 -16.09
C ALA A 219 8.44 2.99 -15.39
N PHE A 220 7.14 3.25 -15.23
CA PHE A 220 6.19 2.30 -14.65
C PHE A 220 6.07 1.02 -15.49
N ALA A 221 6.00 1.15 -16.82
CA ALA A 221 5.94 0.00 -17.73
C ALA A 221 7.22 -0.85 -17.67
N ALA A 222 8.39 -0.22 -17.77
CA ALA A 222 9.69 -0.91 -17.70
C ALA A 222 9.90 -1.59 -16.34
N TRP A 223 9.50 -0.93 -15.26
CA TRP A 223 9.61 -1.50 -13.92
C TRP A 223 8.67 -2.71 -13.72
N THR A 224 7.43 -2.60 -14.19
CA THR A 224 6.46 -3.71 -14.16
C THR A 224 6.93 -4.88 -15.04
N ALA A 225 7.56 -4.61 -16.20
CA ALA A 225 8.23 -5.61 -17.03
C ALA A 225 9.31 -6.36 -16.26
N GLN A 226 10.22 -5.61 -15.64
CA GLN A 226 11.34 -6.19 -14.90
C GLN A 226 10.86 -7.03 -13.71
N ALA A 227 9.85 -6.54 -12.97
CA ALA A 227 9.28 -7.26 -11.85
C ALA A 227 8.55 -8.54 -12.29
N THR A 228 7.83 -8.49 -13.42
CA THR A 228 7.20 -9.66 -14.04
C THR A 228 8.25 -10.69 -14.46
N ALA A 229 9.36 -10.25 -15.08
CA ALA A 229 10.46 -11.14 -15.45
C ALA A 229 11.08 -11.83 -14.22
N TRP A 230 11.27 -11.10 -13.11
CA TRP A 230 11.71 -11.71 -11.84
C TRP A 230 10.71 -12.73 -11.29
N MET A 231 9.41 -12.49 -11.44
CA MET A 231 8.37 -13.45 -11.06
C MET A 231 8.48 -14.75 -11.88
N VAL A 232 8.62 -14.64 -13.20
CA VAL A 232 8.79 -15.78 -14.11
C VAL A 232 10.06 -16.57 -13.79
N HIS A 233 11.15 -15.88 -13.43
CA HIS A 233 12.39 -16.50 -12.99
C HIS A 233 12.39 -16.95 -11.51
N ARG A 234 11.22 -17.10 -10.88
CA ARG A 234 11.04 -17.59 -9.50
C ARG A 234 11.80 -16.78 -8.45
N ARG A 235 12.06 -15.50 -8.71
CA ARG A 235 12.62 -14.53 -7.74
C ARG A 235 11.50 -13.75 -7.06
N THR A 236 10.49 -14.46 -6.56
CA THR A 236 9.22 -13.88 -6.09
C THR A 236 9.43 -12.83 -5.00
N GLY A 237 10.31 -13.07 -4.03
CA GLY A 237 10.61 -12.06 -3.01
C GLY A 237 11.11 -10.75 -3.63
N GLN A 238 12.02 -10.81 -4.62
CA GLN A 238 12.49 -9.61 -5.34
C GLN A 238 11.37 -8.97 -6.15
N ALA A 239 10.59 -9.78 -6.87
CA ALA A 239 9.45 -9.32 -7.66
C ALA A 239 8.40 -8.60 -6.81
N VAL A 240 8.00 -9.18 -5.66
CA VAL A 240 7.01 -8.59 -4.75
C VAL A 240 7.49 -7.25 -4.21
N ALA A 241 8.74 -7.15 -3.74
CA ALA A 241 9.28 -5.87 -3.28
C ALA A 241 9.33 -4.83 -4.40
N ALA A 242 9.75 -5.23 -5.60
CA ALA A 242 9.78 -4.36 -6.76
C ALA A 242 8.38 -3.86 -7.11
N MET A 243 7.39 -4.76 -7.15
CA MET A 243 6.00 -4.38 -7.42
C MET A 243 5.44 -3.48 -6.31
N THR A 244 5.76 -3.71 -5.04
CA THR A 244 5.40 -2.81 -3.94
C THR A 244 6.00 -1.42 -4.14
N ALA A 245 7.29 -1.31 -4.50
CA ALA A 245 7.89 -0.02 -4.83
C ALA A 245 7.21 0.63 -6.05
N GLY A 246 6.80 -0.19 -7.04
CA GLY A 246 6.09 0.24 -8.23
C GLY A 246 4.74 0.93 -7.98
N ILE A 247 4.15 0.79 -6.78
CA ILE A 247 2.95 1.54 -6.37
C ILE A 247 3.18 3.05 -6.54
N SER A 248 4.33 3.56 -6.08
CA SER A 248 4.65 4.98 -6.21
C SER A 248 4.80 5.45 -7.66
N LEU A 249 5.19 4.56 -8.59
CA LEU A 249 5.23 4.87 -10.03
C LEU A 249 3.84 4.86 -10.65
N LEU A 250 2.95 3.98 -10.18
CA LEU A 250 1.54 3.99 -10.57
C LEU A 250 0.86 5.30 -10.11
N ASP A 251 1.04 5.67 -8.84
CA ASP A 251 0.54 6.94 -8.27
C ASP A 251 1.06 8.15 -9.06
N ALA A 252 2.36 8.15 -9.38
CA ALA A 252 2.98 9.18 -10.21
C ALA A 252 2.30 9.31 -11.58
N ALA A 253 1.98 8.18 -12.22
CA ALA A 253 1.35 8.16 -13.53
C ALA A 253 -0.11 8.64 -13.48
N LEU A 254 -0.85 8.29 -12.42
CA LEU A 254 -2.20 8.79 -12.16
C LEU A 254 -2.21 10.30 -11.93
N VAL A 255 -1.28 10.82 -11.12
CA VAL A 255 -1.12 12.26 -10.85
C VAL A 255 -0.70 13.04 -12.09
N ALA A 256 0.22 12.49 -12.89
CA ALA A 256 0.61 13.08 -14.17
C ALA A 256 -0.58 13.15 -15.14
N ARG A 257 -1.40 12.09 -15.21
CA ARG A 257 -2.65 12.06 -16.00
C ARG A 257 -3.66 13.08 -15.52
N ALA A 258 -3.72 13.35 -14.21
CA ALA A 258 -4.56 14.39 -13.62
C ALA A 258 -4.08 15.83 -13.90
N GLY A 259 -3.04 16.01 -14.72
CA GLY A 259 -2.53 17.32 -15.11
C GLY A 259 -1.43 17.87 -14.21
N GLN A 260 -0.89 17.07 -13.28
CA GLN A 260 0.20 17.48 -12.39
C GLN A 260 1.50 16.67 -12.62
N PRO A 261 2.09 16.68 -13.83
CA PRO A 261 3.23 15.83 -14.16
C PRO A 261 4.50 16.14 -13.35
N ALA A 262 4.68 17.38 -12.89
CA ALA A 262 5.82 17.74 -12.02
C ALA A 262 5.71 17.08 -10.63
N VAL A 263 4.50 17.04 -10.06
CA VAL A 263 4.25 16.33 -8.79
C VAL A 263 4.40 14.82 -8.99
N GLY A 264 3.91 14.29 -10.11
CA GLY A 264 4.14 12.89 -10.48
C GLY A 264 5.63 12.55 -10.59
N ALA A 265 6.45 13.41 -11.20
CA ALA A 265 7.89 13.21 -11.25
C ALA A 265 8.53 13.22 -9.85
N ALA A 266 8.08 14.09 -8.94
CA ALA A 266 8.58 14.12 -7.56
C ALA A 266 8.29 12.82 -6.78
N MET A 267 7.22 12.10 -7.13
CA MET A 267 6.89 10.80 -6.51
C MET A 267 7.91 9.69 -6.82
N TRP A 268 8.83 9.91 -7.77
CA TRP A 268 9.96 9.00 -7.98
C TRP A 268 10.89 8.95 -6.76
N ILE A 269 10.90 10.00 -5.94
CA ILE A 269 11.58 9.99 -4.65
C ILE A 269 10.97 8.93 -3.73
N GLY A 270 9.64 8.80 -3.72
CA GLY A 270 8.93 7.75 -2.96
C GLY A 270 9.27 6.34 -3.45
N PHE A 271 9.34 6.16 -4.77
CA PHE A 271 9.83 4.92 -5.38
C PHE A 271 11.26 4.59 -4.96
N GLY A 272 12.19 5.53 -5.14
CA GLY A 272 13.60 5.36 -4.81
C GLY A 272 13.84 5.10 -3.32
N ALA A 273 13.11 5.81 -2.45
CA ALA A 273 13.12 5.61 -1.01
C ALA A 273 12.63 4.19 -0.64
N THR A 274 11.48 3.78 -1.18
CA THR A 274 10.93 2.43 -0.92
C THR A 274 11.92 1.34 -1.32
N TRP A 275 12.44 1.41 -2.55
CA TRP A 275 13.37 0.39 -3.06
C TRP A 275 14.69 0.35 -2.28
N SER A 276 15.24 1.51 -1.94
CA SER A 276 16.50 1.61 -1.19
C SER A 276 16.35 1.08 0.24
N LEU A 277 15.26 1.44 0.93
CA LEU A 277 14.96 0.95 2.27
C LEU A 277 14.68 -0.56 2.29
N GLN A 278 14.00 -1.08 1.27
CA GLN A 278 13.80 -2.52 1.12
C GLN A 278 15.11 -3.27 0.91
N ARG A 279 16.06 -2.71 0.13
CA ARG A 279 17.40 -3.30 -0.04
C ARG A 279 18.20 -3.29 1.26
N TRP A 280 18.18 -2.16 1.97
CA TRP A 280 18.83 -2.06 3.28
C TRP A 280 18.26 -3.08 4.27
N ALA A 281 16.93 -3.20 4.35
CA ALA A 281 16.25 -4.15 5.24
C ALA A 281 16.51 -5.64 4.91
N ARG A 282 16.96 -5.95 3.68
CA ARG A 282 17.36 -7.31 3.27
C ARG A 282 18.83 -7.62 3.56
N GLY A 283 19.67 -6.59 3.61
CA GLY A 283 21.10 -6.73 3.90
C GLY A 283 21.47 -6.52 5.36
N ALA A 284 20.52 -6.12 6.21
CA ALA A 284 20.67 -5.86 7.64
C ALA A 284 20.08 -7.00 8.49
#